data_AF-A0A7X7HS28-F1
#
_entry.id   AF-A0A7X7HS28-F1
#
_cell.length_a   1.000
_cell.length_b   1.000
_cell.length_c   1.000
_cell.angle_alpha   90.00
_cell.angle_beta   90.00
_cell.angle_gamma   90.00
#
_symmetry.space_group_name_H-M   'P 1'
#
loop_
_entity.id
_entity.type
_entity.pdbx_description
1 polymer ?
#
loop_
_entity_poly.entity_id
_entity_poly.type
_entity_poly.pdbx_seq_one_letter_code
_entity_poly.pdbx_strand_id
1 'polypeptide(L)'
;MPPDPSTVPADWGLLDAEAQHRSFPDAFPIPTRQERESLQAGDMVKMVFVLDPPPESGPNAERMWVEVRSARDGGYDGWLTNEPKVIPDLEVGTFLAFAPEHVAGIALHTQDVAFDVAHRAVVSCRVLDRSVPPGWVAHDEPVDEIDSGWTVAAGDEPGDYFTGDPAESTRSVTLGELVQRYPSLVEVFQAGTGEWVYRPDHRRYVRVKEPADRVTSEGGPAAGTAPRP
;
A
#
# COMPACT_ATOMS: atom_id res chain seq x y z
N MET A 1 10.17 -26.70 40.41
CA MET A 1 11.35 -26.73 39.53
C MET A 1 11.09 -25.69 38.45
N PRO A 2 11.91 -24.66 38.27
CA PRO A 2 11.78 -23.81 37.09
C PRO A 2 11.95 -24.70 35.84
N PRO A 3 11.25 -24.41 34.74
CA PRO A 3 11.49 -25.11 33.49
C PRO A 3 12.99 -24.99 33.12
N ASP A 4 13.55 -26.09 32.63
CA ASP A 4 14.93 -26.22 32.15
C ASP A 4 15.13 -25.24 30.99
N PRO A 5 16.16 -24.36 30.98
CA PRO A 5 16.42 -23.43 29.87
C PRO A 5 16.83 -24.12 28.54
N SER A 6 16.71 -25.45 28.42
CA SER A 6 17.17 -26.23 27.27
C SER A 6 16.08 -26.68 26.29
N THR A 7 14.98 -25.96 26.11
CA THR A 7 14.01 -26.29 25.04
C THR A 7 13.36 -25.07 24.43
N VAL A 8 14.02 -24.45 23.44
CA VAL A 8 13.33 -23.80 22.32
C VAL A 8 14.26 -23.90 21.10
N PRO A 9 13.93 -24.69 20.07
CA PRO A 9 14.58 -24.50 18.78
C PRO A 9 14.29 -23.07 18.30
N ALA A 10 15.31 -22.33 17.86
CA ALA A 10 15.16 -21.00 17.27
C ALA A 10 14.64 -21.13 15.84
N ASP A 11 13.48 -21.76 15.66
CA ASP A 11 12.97 -22.23 14.37
C ASP A 11 12.46 -21.08 13.48
N TRP A 12 12.53 -19.84 13.94
CA TRP A 12 12.19 -18.67 13.16
C TRP A 12 12.98 -17.42 13.55
N GLY A 13 13.10 -16.49 12.60
CA GLY A 13 13.70 -15.17 12.77
C GLY A 13 12.93 -14.07 12.04
N LEU A 14 13.34 -12.82 12.24
CA LEU A 14 12.81 -11.66 11.51
C LEU A 14 13.64 -11.43 10.25
N LEU A 15 12.97 -11.27 9.10
CA LEU A 15 13.62 -10.90 7.85
C LEU A 15 14.18 -9.47 7.94
N ASP A 16 15.41 -9.26 7.45
CA ASP A 16 15.91 -7.93 7.09
C ASP A 16 15.16 -7.44 5.83
N ALA A 17 14.14 -6.62 6.06
CA ALA A 17 13.30 -6.03 5.01
C ALA A 17 14.10 -5.07 4.12
N GLU A 18 15.14 -4.42 4.65
CA GLU A 18 16.02 -3.56 3.86
C GLU A 18 16.89 -4.37 2.90
N ALA A 19 17.46 -5.50 3.34
CA ALA A 19 18.21 -6.40 2.46
C ALA A 19 17.33 -6.96 1.35
N GLN A 20 16.09 -7.33 1.69
CA GLN A 20 15.14 -7.83 0.70
C GLN A 20 14.74 -6.74 -0.29
N HIS A 21 14.47 -5.52 0.18
CA HIS A 21 14.19 -4.37 -0.68
C HIS A 21 15.39 -4.01 -1.58
N ARG A 22 16.62 -4.01 -1.05
CA ARG A 22 17.83 -3.77 -1.87
C ARG A 22 17.96 -4.77 -3.01
N SER A 23 17.55 -6.02 -2.79
CA SER A 23 17.61 -7.09 -3.79
C SER A 23 16.45 -7.04 -4.78
N PHE A 24 15.25 -6.66 -4.32
CA PHE A 24 14.02 -6.67 -5.11
C PHE A 24 13.16 -5.42 -4.88
N PRO A 25 13.65 -4.22 -5.25
CA PRO A 25 13.06 -2.97 -4.81
C PRO A 25 11.63 -2.72 -5.33
N ASP A 26 11.32 -3.18 -6.54
CA ASP A 26 9.99 -3.00 -7.15
C ASP A 26 8.99 -4.07 -6.67
N ALA A 27 9.47 -5.24 -6.26
CA ALA A 27 8.64 -6.37 -5.82
C ALA A 27 8.52 -6.48 -4.28
N PHE A 28 9.40 -5.79 -3.56
CA PHE A 28 9.43 -5.71 -2.11
C PHE A 28 9.59 -4.24 -1.68
N PRO A 29 8.62 -3.37 -1.99
CA PRO A 29 8.63 -2.00 -1.48
C PRO A 29 8.49 -2.01 0.05
N ILE A 30 9.24 -1.14 0.72
CA ILE A 30 9.15 -0.92 2.16
C ILE A 30 8.95 0.57 2.44
N PRO A 31 8.44 0.97 3.62
CA PRO A 31 8.36 2.38 4.00
C PRO A 31 9.74 3.02 3.95
N THR A 32 9.85 4.35 3.91
CA THR A 32 11.13 5.04 3.94
C THR A 32 11.87 4.83 5.26
N ARG A 33 13.19 5.07 5.27
CA ARG A 33 13.99 4.97 6.50
C ARG A 33 13.44 5.88 7.60
N GLN A 34 13.08 7.12 7.25
CA GLN A 34 12.54 8.07 8.20
C GLN A 34 11.26 7.55 8.86
N GLU A 35 10.31 7.03 8.09
CA GLU A 35 9.07 6.46 8.61
C GLU A 35 9.32 5.27 9.55
N ARG A 36 10.26 4.39 9.22
CA ARG A 36 10.61 3.23 10.07
C ARG A 36 11.36 3.65 11.35
N GLU A 37 12.08 4.77 11.33
CA GLU A 37 12.82 5.32 12.48
C GLU A 37 11.96 6.26 13.36
N SER A 38 10.73 6.58 12.96
CA SER A 38 9.85 7.51 13.67
C SER A 38 8.55 6.88 14.20
N LEU A 39 8.51 5.55 14.39
CA LEU A 39 7.31 4.86 14.85
C LEU A 39 6.91 5.29 16.27
N GLN A 40 5.61 5.38 16.49
CA GLN A 40 4.97 5.75 17.75
C GLN A 40 4.22 4.55 18.34
N ALA A 41 3.95 4.58 19.66
CA ALA A 41 3.06 3.61 20.28
C ALA A 41 1.67 3.66 19.65
N GLY A 42 1.12 2.50 19.29
CA GLY A 42 -0.14 2.35 18.56
C GLY A 42 0.02 2.19 17.04
N ASP A 43 1.19 2.47 16.47
CA ASP A 43 1.43 2.21 15.05
C ASP A 43 1.39 0.71 14.75
N MET A 44 0.78 0.35 13.63
CA MET A 44 0.69 -1.04 13.18
C MET A 44 1.72 -1.28 12.08
N VAL A 45 2.67 -2.17 12.32
CA VAL A 45 3.74 -2.48 11.37
C VAL A 45 3.65 -3.90 10.86
N LYS A 46 3.93 -4.08 9.57
CA LYS A 46 4.02 -5.38 8.92
C LYS A 46 5.46 -5.85 8.96
N MET A 47 5.69 -7.05 9.45
CA MET A 47 6.99 -7.71 9.45
C MET A 47 6.90 -9.06 8.73
N VAL A 48 8.05 -9.62 8.36
CA VAL A 48 8.15 -10.96 7.77
C VAL A 48 8.91 -11.86 8.75
N PHE A 49 8.25 -12.93 9.17
CA PHE A 49 8.82 -13.96 10.01
C PHE A 49 9.21 -15.12 9.11
N VAL A 50 10.43 -15.63 9.27
CA VAL A 50 11.00 -16.64 8.37
C VAL A 50 11.39 -17.84 9.21
N LEU A 51 11.01 -19.05 8.77
CA LEU A 51 11.45 -20.29 9.38
C LEU A 51 12.93 -20.54 9.07
N ASP A 52 13.72 -20.86 10.10
CA ASP A 52 15.13 -21.22 9.97
C ASP A 52 15.42 -22.46 10.84
N PRO A 53 15.68 -23.64 10.25
CA PRO A 53 15.84 -23.89 8.82
C PRO A 53 14.53 -23.80 8.02
N PRO A 54 14.58 -23.49 6.72
CA PRO A 54 13.40 -23.50 5.88
C PRO A 54 12.82 -24.92 5.76
N PRO A 55 11.49 -25.09 5.71
CA PRO A 55 10.86 -26.40 5.59
C PRO A 55 11.16 -27.06 4.23
N GLU A 56 11.14 -28.40 4.18
CA GLU A 56 11.37 -29.17 2.94
C GLU A 56 10.32 -28.87 1.87
N SER A 57 9.10 -28.49 2.28
CA SER A 57 8.03 -28.08 1.39
C SER A 57 7.07 -27.12 2.11
N GLY A 58 6.39 -26.27 1.33
CA GLY A 58 5.44 -25.29 1.86
C GLY A 58 6.05 -23.90 2.07
N PRO A 59 5.27 -22.98 2.65
CA PRO A 59 5.74 -21.62 2.93
C PRO A 59 6.85 -21.63 3.97
N ASN A 60 7.93 -20.88 3.71
CA ASN A 60 9.05 -20.68 4.64
C ASN A 60 8.98 -19.36 5.39
N ALA A 61 7.98 -18.53 5.13
CA ALA A 61 7.83 -17.22 5.75
C ALA A 61 6.37 -16.80 5.85
N GLU A 62 6.07 -15.97 6.84
CA GLU A 62 4.75 -15.41 7.07
C GLU A 62 4.83 -13.90 7.32
N ARG A 63 3.92 -13.14 6.70
CA ARG A 63 3.78 -11.70 6.90
C ARG A 63 2.75 -11.45 7.99
N MET A 64 3.16 -10.73 9.03
CA MET A 64 2.35 -10.54 10.22
C MET A 64 2.38 -9.09 10.69
N TRP A 65 1.33 -8.70 11.41
CA TRP A 65 1.13 -7.36 11.93
C TRP A 65 1.52 -7.30 13.40
N VAL A 66 2.22 -6.24 13.78
CA VAL A 66 2.66 -5.97 15.14
C VAL A 66 2.24 -4.55 15.52
N GLU A 67 1.57 -4.41 16.65
CA GLU A 67 1.27 -3.10 17.25
C GLU A 67 2.49 -2.64 18.05
N VAL A 68 3.06 -1.50 17.67
CA VAL A 68 4.17 -0.85 18.39
C VAL A 68 3.68 -0.42 19.76
N ARG A 69 4.44 -0.73 20.82
CA ARG A 69 4.09 -0.38 22.20
C ARG A 69 5.01 0.66 22.79
N SER A 70 6.30 0.57 22.50
CA SER A 70 7.29 1.50 22.98
C SER A 70 8.52 1.51 22.07
N ALA A 71 9.15 2.67 21.96
CA ALA A 71 10.51 2.77 21.44
C ALA A 71 11.52 2.32 22.48
N ARG A 72 12.60 1.69 22.02
CA ARG A 72 13.78 1.30 22.80
C ARG A 72 15.03 1.86 22.13
N ASP A 73 16.18 1.76 22.78
CA ASP A 73 17.44 2.18 22.16
C ASP A 73 17.73 1.34 20.92
N GLY A 74 17.72 1.96 19.75
CA GLY A 74 17.93 1.30 18.45
C GLY A 74 16.78 0.43 17.93
N GLY A 75 15.55 0.52 18.47
CA GLY A 75 14.42 -0.22 17.91
C GLY A 75 13.09 -0.03 18.63
N TYR A 76 12.23 -1.05 18.58
CA TYR A 76 10.90 -1.03 19.16
C TYR A 76 10.53 -2.36 19.82
N ASP A 77 9.55 -2.31 20.71
CA ASP A 77 8.85 -3.49 21.19
C ASP A 77 7.36 -3.40 20.82
N GLY A 78 6.73 -4.54 20.55
CA GLY A 78 5.34 -4.59 20.11
C GLY A 78 4.64 -5.93 20.33
N TRP A 79 3.31 -5.93 20.17
CA TRP A 79 2.48 -7.13 20.28
C TRP A 79 2.09 -7.64 18.90
N LEU A 80 2.28 -8.94 18.65
CA LEU A 80 1.72 -9.59 17.46
C LEU A 80 0.18 -9.52 17.50
N THR A 81 -0.46 -9.09 16.41
CA THR A 81 -1.91 -8.85 16.40
C THR A 81 -2.70 -9.81 15.51
N ASN A 82 -2.03 -10.62 14.69
CA ASN A 82 -2.66 -11.61 13.83
C ASN A 82 -2.20 -13.03 14.16
N GLU A 83 -3.08 -14.00 13.92
CA GLU A 83 -2.84 -15.42 14.20
C GLU A 83 -1.83 -16.01 13.21
N PRO A 84 -0.69 -16.53 13.68
CA PRO A 84 0.28 -17.22 12.83
C PRO A 84 -0.31 -18.50 12.25
N LYS A 85 -0.01 -18.78 10.98
CA LYS A 85 -0.46 -19.99 10.26
C LYS A 85 0.66 -20.98 10.02
N VAL A 86 1.89 -20.48 9.91
CA VAL A 86 3.04 -21.26 9.43
C VAL A 86 4.14 -21.33 10.48
N ILE A 87 4.28 -20.28 11.31
CA ILE A 87 5.31 -20.22 12.35
C ILE A 87 4.83 -21.01 13.58
N PRO A 88 5.46 -22.15 13.92
CA PRO A 88 5.08 -22.92 15.10
C PRO A 88 5.38 -22.12 16.38
N ASP A 89 4.57 -22.36 17.41
CA ASP A 89 4.74 -21.83 18.78
C ASP A 89 4.73 -20.29 18.91
N LEU A 90 4.37 -19.56 17.85
CA LEU A 90 4.10 -18.13 17.89
C LEU A 90 2.60 -17.91 18.04
N GLU A 91 2.20 -17.05 18.98
CA GLU A 91 0.78 -16.78 19.28
C GLU A 91 0.44 -15.30 19.18
N VAL A 92 -0.84 -14.99 18.91
CA VAL A 92 -1.37 -13.63 19.02
C VAL A 92 -1.08 -13.09 20.41
N GLY A 93 -0.64 -11.84 20.50
CA GLY A 93 -0.24 -11.24 21.77
C GLY A 93 1.16 -11.68 22.24
N THR A 94 1.97 -12.32 21.39
CA THR A 94 3.40 -12.47 21.68
C THR A 94 4.08 -11.10 21.68
N PHE A 95 4.90 -10.84 22.71
CA PHE A 95 5.71 -9.62 22.80
C PHE A 95 7.01 -9.80 22.03
N LEU A 96 7.32 -8.86 21.14
CA LEU A 96 8.45 -8.96 20.22
C LEU A 96 9.28 -7.69 20.25
N ALA A 97 10.59 -7.88 20.24
CA ALA A 97 11.58 -6.85 20.03
C ALA A 97 11.99 -6.82 18.55
N PHE A 98 12.02 -5.65 17.92
CA PHE A 98 12.44 -5.49 16.53
C PHE A 98 13.17 -4.16 16.29
N ALA A 99 13.75 -4.01 15.09
CA ALA A 99 14.50 -2.84 14.66
C ALA A 99 13.85 -2.28 13.38
N PRO A 100 14.15 -1.02 12.99
CA PRO A 100 13.63 -0.41 11.77
C PRO A 100 13.88 -1.25 10.51
N GLU A 101 14.96 -2.04 10.48
CA GLU A 101 15.30 -2.92 9.35
C GLU A 101 14.35 -4.10 9.16
N HIS A 102 13.58 -4.49 10.18
CA HIS A 102 12.59 -5.58 10.10
C HIS A 102 11.21 -5.10 9.61
N VAL A 103 10.98 -3.79 9.51
CA VAL A 103 9.69 -3.21 9.14
C VAL A 103 9.50 -3.26 7.62
N ALA A 104 8.62 -4.15 7.17
CA ALA A 104 8.28 -4.36 5.75
C ALA A 104 7.06 -3.54 5.30
N GLY A 105 6.32 -2.93 6.22
CA GLY A 105 5.17 -2.08 5.93
C GLY A 105 4.69 -1.35 7.19
N ILE A 106 3.99 -0.24 6.99
CA ILE A 106 3.31 0.51 8.06
C ILE A 106 1.86 0.66 7.61
N ALA A 107 0.90 0.37 8.49
CA ALA A 107 -0.50 0.63 8.18
C ALA A 107 -0.73 2.13 8.10
N LEU A 108 -1.45 2.58 7.07
CA LEU A 108 -1.87 3.96 7.00
C LEU A 108 -2.96 4.19 8.04
N HIS A 109 -2.82 5.24 8.85
CA HIS A 109 -3.94 5.72 9.64
C HIS A 109 -4.89 6.44 8.71
N THR A 110 -6.18 6.14 8.81
CA THR A 110 -7.22 6.76 7.96
C THR A 110 -7.30 8.28 8.13
N GLN A 111 -6.77 8.81 9.24
CA GLN A 111 -6.69 10.25 9.52
C GLN A 111 -5.48 10.94 8.86
N ASP A 112 -4.50 10.17 8.38
CA ASP A 112 -3.24 10.69 7.82
C ASP A 112 -3.29 10.85 6.29
N VAL A 113 -4.38 10.40 5.66
CA VAL A 113 -4.57 10.45 4.21
C VAL A 113 -5.76 11.31 3.83
N ALA A 114 -5.64 12.03 2.71
CA ALA A 114 -6.69 12.90 2.18
C ALA A 114 -7.80 12.15 1.41
N PHE A 115 -7.73 10.82 1.36
CA PHE A 115 -8.67 9.95 0.63
C PHE A 115 -9.31 8.93 1.57
N ASP A 116 -10.54 8.51 1.27
CA ASP A 116 -11.22 7.47 2.05
C ASP A 116 -10.71 6.09 1.64
N VAL A 117 -10.04 5.39 2.57
CA VAL A 117 -9.47 4.06 2.33
C VAL A 117 -10.53 3.00 2.02
N ALA A 118 -11.79 3.21 2.41
CA ALA A 118 -12.90 2.29 2.18
C ALA A 118 -13.55 2.45 0.79
N HIS A 119 -13.35 3.60 0.14
CA HIS A 119 -13.78 3.80 -1.25
C HIS A 119 -13.04 2.83 -2.17
N ARG A 120 -13.66 2.53 -3.31
CA ARG A 120 -13.25 1.44 -4.20
C ARG A 120 -12.77 1.99 -5.53
N ALA A 121 -11.67 1.45 -6.03
CA ALA A 121 -11.16 1.69 -7.37
C ALA A 121 -11.54 0.55 -8.30
N VAL A 122 -11.64 0.85 -9.60
CA VAL A 122 -11.70 -0.15 -10.66
C VAL A 122 -10.27 -0.57 -11.01
N VAL A 123 -9.96 -1.85 -10.86
CA VAL A 123 -8.59 -2.36 -11.02
C VAL A 123 -8.58 -3.44 -12.10
N SER A 124 -7.67 -3.35 -13.07
CA SER A 124 -7.51 -4.43 -14.05
C SER A 124 -7.04 -5.72 -13.36
N CYS A 125 -7.60 -6.87 -13.74
CA CYS A 125 -7.22 -8.16 -13.14
C CYS A 125 -5.70 -8.41 -13.22
N ARG A 126 -5.06 -7.93 -14.30
CA ARG A 126 -3.60 -8.02 -14.51
C ARG A 126 -2.78 -7.34 -13.40
N VAL A 127 -3.28 -6.27 -12.79
CA VAL A 127 -2.62 -5.65 -11.64
C VAL A 127 -2.59 -6.60 -10.44
N LEU A 128 -3.64 -7.38 -10.24
CA LEU A 128 -3.77 -8.25 -9.07
C LEU A 128 -2.91 -9.52 -9.17
N ASP A 129 -2.52 -9.90 -10.39
CA ASP A 129 -1.65 -11.05 -10.65
C ASP A 129 -0.14 -10.72 -10.58
N ARG A 130 0.21 -9.43 -10.43
CA ARG A 130 1.59 -8.95 -10.50
C ARG A 130 2.11 -8.49 -9.15
N SER A 131 3.43 -8.54 -9.01
CA SER A 131 4.16 -8.02 -7.86
C SER A 131 4.84 -6.68 -8.12
N VAL A 132 4.63 -6.06 -9.29
CA VAL A 132 5.18 -4.75 -9.66
C VAL A 132 4.11 -3.66 -9.60
N PRO A 133 4.49 -2.38 -9.40
CA PRO A 133 3.53 -1.28 -9.38
C PRO A 133 2.69 -1.18 -10.67
N PRO A 134 1.40 -0.80 -10.56
CA PRO A 134 0.55 -0.52 -11.72
C PRO A 134 1.19 0.49 -12.68
N GLY A 135 1.23 0.19 -13.97
CA GLY A 135 1.84 1.09 -14.95
C GLY A 135 1.04 2.36 -15.20
N TRP A 136 -0.27 2.34 -14.97
CA TRP A 136 -1.16 3.46 -15.28
C TRP A 136 -2.26 3.61 -14.24
N VAL A 137 -2.56 4.86 -13.88
CA VAL A 137 -3.59 5.21 -12.90
C VAL A 137 -4.29 6.49 -13.37
N ALA A 138 -5.62 6.52 -13.33
CA ALA A 138 -6.37 7.74 -13.58
C ALA A 138 -7.49 7.93 -12.56
N HIS A 139 -7.87 9.18 -12.35
CA HIS A 139 -8.98 9.56 -11.50
C HIS A 139 -9.99 10.40 -12.30
N ASP A 140 -11.20 9.86 -12.41
CA ASP A 140 -12.36 10.49 -13.03
C ASP A 140 -13.42 10.82 -11.96
N GLU A 141 -14.58 11.32 -12.39
CA GLU A 141 -15.70 11.60 -11.47
C GLU A 141 -16.26 10.28 -10.91
N PRO A 142 -16.38 10.13 -9.57
CA PRO A 142 -17.01 8.96 -8.97
C PRO A 142 -18.45 8.75 -9.46
N VAL A 143 -18.84 7.51 -9.69
CA VAL A 143 -20.20 7.17 -10.16
C VAL A 143 -21.22 7.00 -9.02
N ASP A 144 -20.76 6.69 -7.82
CA ASP A 144 -21.58 6.51 -6.62
C ASP A 144 -20.80 6.83 -5.33
N GLU A 145 -21.43 6.64 -4.16
CA GLU A 145 -20.85 6.99 -2.85
C GLU A 145 -19.67 6.11 -2.43
N ILE A 146 -19.56 4.89 -2.97
CA ILE A 146 -18.48 3.96 -2.62
C ILE A 146 -17.39 3.92 -3.70
N ASP A 147 -17.67 4.44 -4.89
CA ASP A 147 -16.70 4.64 -5.94
C ASP A 147 -15.72 5.77 -5.54
N SER A 148 -14.44 5.49 -5.74
CA SER A 148 -13.38 6.45 -5.52
C SER A 148 -13.10 7.32 -6.75
N GLY A 149 -13.61 6.94 -7.93
CA GLY A 149 -13.24 7.55 -9.21
C GLY A 149 -11.89 7.07 -9.76
N TRP A 150 -11.13 6.27 -9.00
CA TRP A 150 -9.84 5.74 -9.43
C TRP A 150 -9.98 4.52 -10.33
N THR A 151 -9.28 4.54 -11.46
CA THR A 151 -8.99 3.38 -12.30
C THR A 151 -7.50 3.06 -12.23
N VAL A 152 -7.15 1.80 -11.97
CA VAL A 152 -5.77 1.31 -11.83
C VAL A 152 -5.52 0.17 -12.82
N ALA A 153 -4.54 0.33 -13.69
CA ALA A 153 -4.22 -0.62 -14.74
C ALA A 153 -2.73 -0.98 -14.75
N ALA A 154 -2.39 -2.14 -15.34
CA ALA A 154 -1.02 -2.58 -15.51
C ALA A 154 -0.24 -1.66 -16.46
N GLY A 155 -0.94 -0.90 -17.33
CA GLY A 155 -0.37 0.04 -18.30
C GLY A 155 0.15 -0.64 -19.56
N ASP A 156 0.02 -1.96 -19.66
CA ASP A 156 0.43 -2.80 -20.79
C ASP A 156 -0.71 -3.68 -21.31
N GLU A 157 -1.94 -3.35 -20.95
CA GLU A 157 -3.15 -3.99 -21.45
C GLU A 157 -3.20 -3.94 -22.99
N PRO A 158 -3.59 -5.06 -23.65
CA PRO A 158 -3.96 -5.04 -25.06
C PRO A 158 -5.04 -3.98 -25.35
N GLY A 159 -5.04 -3.40 -26.55
CA GLY A 159 -5.98 -2.32 -26.90
C GLY A 159 -7.46 -2.71 -26.83
N ASP A 160 -7.78 -4.01 -26.92
CA ASP A 160 -9.12 -4.58 -26.81
C ASP A 160 -9.45 -5.11 -25.39
N TYR A 161 -8.53 -4.98 -24.43
CA TYR A 161 -8.67 -5.60 -23.11
C TYR A 161 -9.94 -5.20 -22.36
N PHE A 162 -10.36 -3.93 -22.49
CA PHE A 162 -11.56 -3.39 -21.84
C PHE A 162 -12.81 -3.40 -22.74
N THR A 163 -12.76 -4.09 -23.88
CA THR A 163 -13.89 -4.13 -24.83
C THR A 163 -14.91 -5.23 -24.55
N GLY A 164 -14.51 -6.26 -23.79
CA GLY A 164 -15.35 -7.38 -23.39
C GLY A 164 -16.18 -7.12 -22.13
N ASP A 165 -16.57 -8.18 -21.43
CA ASP A 165 -17.26 -8.06 -20.14
C ASP A 165 -16.32 -7.46 -19.07
N PRO A 166 -16.67 -6.31 -18.47
CA PRO A 166 -15.87 -5.71 -17.40
C PRO A 166 -15.65 -6.64 -16.21
N ALA A 167 -16.57 -7.58 -15.92
CA ALA A 167 -16.45 -8.51 -14.80
C ALA A 167 -15.31 -9.53 -14.98
N GLU A 168 -14.88 -9.77 -16.23
CA GLU A 168 -13.77 -10.66 -16.55
C GLU A 168 -12.42 -9.93 -16.52
N SER A 169 -12.41 -8.65 -16.86
CA SER A 169 -11.18 -7.84 -17.02
C SER A 169 -10.86 -6.95 -15.82
N THR A 170 -11.84 -6.66 -14.95
CA THR A 170 -11.67 -5.73 -13.83
C THR A 170 -12.22 -6.28 -12.52
N ARG A 171 -11.72 -5.70 -11.42
CA ARG A 171 -12.18 -5.95 -10.05
C ARG A 171 -12.29 -4.64 -9.31
N SER A 172 -13.31 -4.56 -8.46
CA SER A 172 -13.43 -3.47 -7.50
C SER A 172 -12.58 -3.80 -6.28
N VAL A 173 -11.68 -2.89 -5.88
CA VAL A 173 -10.73 -3.08 -4.75
C VAL A 173 -10.68 -1.80 -3.93
N THR A 174 -10.57 -1.89 -2.61
CA THR A 174 -10.51 -0.69 -1.76
C THR A 174 -9.19 0.07 -1.96
N LEU A 175 -9.23 1.39 -1.80
CA LEU A 175 -8.00 2.21 -1.86
C LEU A 175 -7.00 1.77 -0.79
N GLY A 176 -7.47 1.39 0.40
CA GLY A 176 -6.65 0.85 1.48
C GLY A 176 -5.91 -0.44 1.11
N GLU A 177 -6.57 -1.39 0.43
CA GLU A 177 -5.92 -2.61 -0.07
C GLU A 177 -4.87 -2.29 -1.14
N LEU A 178 -5.16 -1.33 -2.03
CA LEU A 178 -4.26 -0.94 -3.10
C LEU A 178 -2.97 -0.31 -2.58
N VAL A 179 -3.05 0.65 -1.67
CA VAL A 179 -1.85 1.31 -1.10
C VAL A 179 -1.05 0.38 -0.19
N GLN A 180 -1.71 -0.59 0.46
CA GLN A 180 -0.99 -1.64 1.19
C GLN A 180 -0.18 -2.54 0.27
N ARG A 181 -0.70 -2.81 -0.94
CA ARG A 181 0.00 -3.62 -1.94
C ARG A 181 1.04 -2.81 -2.72
N TYR A 182 0.72 -1.55 -3.02
CA TYR A 182 1.51 -0.63 -3.83
C TYR A 182 1.65 0.71 -3.10
N PRO A 183 2.58 0.83 -2.14
CA PRO A 183 2.73 2.04 -1.32
C PRO A 183 2.95 3.33 -2.13
N SER A 184 3.55 3.23 -3.32
CA SER A 184 3.72 4.35 -4.25
C SER A 184 2.42 5.01 -4.73
N LEU A 185 1.26 4.37 -4.53
CA LEU A 185 -0.05 4.94 -4.85
C LEU A 185 -0.54 5.96 -3.82
N VAL A 186 0.04 6.01 -2.62
CA VAL A 186 -0.38 6.97 -1.57
C VAL A 186 -0.27 8.41 -2.08
N GLU A 187 0.88 8.77 -2.65
CA GLU A 187 1.12 10.12 -3.20
C GLU A 187 0.17 10.42 -4.37
N VAL A 188 -0.15 9.41 -5.20
CA VAL A 188 -1.06 9.56 -6.34
C VAL A 188 -2.48 9.84 -5.85
N PHE A 189 -2.96 9.06 -4.88
CA PHE A 189 -4.31 9.22 -4.33
C PHE A 189 -4.47 10.53 -3.56
N GLN A 190 -3.43 10.96 -2.84
CA GLN A 190 -3.41 12.27 -2.18
C GLN A 190 -3.37 13.44 -3.18
N ALA A 191 -2.72 13.26 -4.34
CA ALA A 191 -2.64 14.31 -5.36
C ALA A 191 -3.98 14.53 -6.11
N GLY A 192 -4.90 13.56 -6.06
CA GLY A 192 -6.25 13.66 -6.60
C GLY A 192 -6.33 13.57 -8.12
N THR A 193 -7.38 14.19 -8.69
CA THR A 193 -7.78 14.12 -10.11
C THR A 193 -6.62 14.12 -11.09
N GLY A 194 -6.66 13.30 -12.14
CA GLY A 194 -5.66 13.34 -13.22
C GLY A 194 -5.22 11.96 -13.67
N GLU A 195 -4.23 11.93 -14.55
CA GLU A 195 -3.69 10.69 -15.11
C GLU A 195 -2.20 10.58 -14.78
N TRP A 196 -1.78 9.41 -14.35
CA TRP A 196 -0.45 9.11 -13.83
C TRP A 196 0.10 7.85 -14.48
N VAL A 197 1.38 7.88 -14.81
CA VAL A 197 2.08 6.73 -15.39
C VAL A 197 3.30 6.42 -14.53
N TYR A 198 3.46 5.14 -14.17
CA TYR A 198 4.63 4.69 -13.44
C TYR A 198 5.86 4.74 -14.35
N ARG A 199 6.96 5.31 -13.85
CA ARG A 199 8.26 5.35 -14.53
C ARG A 199 9.21 4.41 -13.78
N PRO A 200 9.47 3.19 -14.26
CA PRO A 200 10.37 2.24 -13.61
C PRO A 200 11.76 2.82 -13.36
N ASP A 201 12.29 3.58 -14.32
CA ASP A 201 13.62 4.23 -14.22
C ASP A 201 13.75 5.19 -13.03
N HIS A 202 12.62 5.75 -12.58
CA HIS A 202 12.55 6.71 -11.47
C HIS A 202 11.79 6.17 -10.26
N ARG A 203 11.28 4.94 -10.33
CA ARG A 203 10.43 4.28 -9.33
C ARG A 203 9.31 5.14 -8.76
N ARG A 204 8.70 5.97 -9.60
CA ARG A 204 7.64 6.91 -9.19
C ARG A 204 6.59 7.08 -10.27
N TYR A 205 5.43 7.53 -9.84
CA TYR A 205 4.40 8.00 -10.76
C TYR A 205 4.72 9.41 -11.25
N VAL A 206 4.48 9.65 -12.53
CA VAL A 206 4.55 10.97 -13.14
C VAL A 206 3.19 11.30 -13.72
N ARG A 207 2.66 12.45 -13.34
CA ARG A 207 1.39 12.96 -13.87
C ARG A 207 1.55 13.31 -15.34
N VAL A 208 0.68 12.78 -16.19
CA VAL A 208 0.68 13.00 -17.64
C VAL A 208 -0.48 13.86 -18.12
N LYS A 209 -1.55 14.00 -17.33
CA LYS A 209 -2.62 14.99 -17.55
C LYS A 209 -2.95 15.74 -16.26
N GLU A 210 -3.01 17.06 -16.37
CA GLU A 210 -3.52 17.96 -15.33
C GLU A 210 -5.05 17.82 -15.21
N PRO A 211 -5.64 18.21 -14.06
CA PRO A 211 -7.09 18.21 -13.95
C PRO A 211 -7.62 19.21 -14.99
N ALA A 212 -8.70 18.89 -15.67
CA ALA A 212 -9.37 19.91 -16.46
C ALA A 212 -9.74 21.05 -15.50
N ASP A 213 -9.13 22.23 -15.69
CA ASP A 213 -9.52 23.43 -14.96
C ASP A 213 -11.04 23.51 -15.04
N ARG A 214 -11.71 23.61 -13.88
CA ARG A 214 -13.10 24.07 -13.86
C ARG A 214 -13.09 25.41 -14.57
N VAL A 215 -13.51 25.40 -15.83
CA VAL A 215 -13.78 26.63 -16.57
C VAL A 215 -14.88 27.32 -15.77
N THR A 216 -14.47 28.29 -14.95
CA THR A 216 -15.38 29.30 -14.43
C THR A 216 -15.87 30.07 -15.65
N SER A 217 -17.00 29.63 -16.19
CA SER A 217 -17.78 30.45 -17.10
C SER A 217 -18.46 31.56 -16.28
N GLU A 218 -17.67 32.51 -15.80
CA GLU A 218 -18.17 33.83 -15.43
C GLU A 218 -17.89 34.79 -16.59
N GLY A 219 -18.94 35.47 -17.06
CA GLY A 219 -18.80 36.60 -17.98
C GLY A 219 -19.49 36.44 -19.33
N GLY A 220 -20.81 36.19 -19.34
CA GLY A 220 -21.63 36.60 -20.48
C GLY A 220 -21.59 38.13 -20.61
N PRO A 221 -21.47 38.71 -21.83
CA PRO A 221 -21.34 40.14 -21.97
C PRO A 221 -22.64 40.83 -21.57
N ALA A 222 -22.55 41.76 -20.62
CA ALA A 222 -23.63 42.68 -20.28
C ALA A 222 -24.01 43.47 -21.53
N ALA A 223 -25.24 43.28 -22.00
CA ALA A 223 -25.83 44.08 -23.06
C ALA A 223 -25.83 45.56 -22.64
N GLY A 224 -25.01 46.35 -23.33
CA GLY A 224 -24.92 47.78 -23.15
C GLY A 224 -26.26 48.46 -23.43
N THR A 225 -26.75 49.16 -22.42
CA THR A 225 -27.80 50.17 -22.52
C THR A 225 -27.37 51.28 -23.49
N ALA A 226 -28.16 51.51 -24.55
CA ALA A 226 -28.08 52.74 -25.34
C ALA A 226 -29.19 53.72 -24.91
N PRO A 227 -28.91 55.04 -24.83
CA PRO A 227 -29.85 56.01 -24.29
C PRO A 227 -30.85 56.53 -25.34
N ARG A 228 -32.02 56.96 -24.87
CA ARG A 228 -33.02 57.73 -25.63
C ARG A 228 -32.45 59.06 -26.13
N PRO A 229 -32.97 59.56 -27.26
CA PRO A 229 -33.95 60.64 -27.21
C PRO A 229 -35.37 60.21 -27.63
#